data_AF-F4GY09-F1
#
_entry.id   AF-F4GY09-F1
#
_cell.length_a   1.000
_cell.length_b   1.000
_cell.length_c   1.000
_cell.angle_alpha   90.00
_cell.angle_beta   90.00
_cell.angle_gamma   90.00
#
_symmetry.space_group_name_H-M   'P 1'
#
loop_
_entity.id
_entity.type
_entity.pdbx_description
1 polymer ?
#
loop_
_entity_poly.entity_id
_entity_poly.type
_entity_poly.pdbx_seq_one_letter_code
_entity_poly.pdbx_strand_id
1 'polypeptide(L)'
;MTLHSPTQLTIDFTPGLTERHDSLLECIRQGAYSHRNPLKTIAADMDMSQSELSRKLSNNPDDPRKLSVGDMERYIQATGDTTPIYWLIEKYLQDDGIKQKHAMAALTKAMPDILALFKAAQGAA
;
A
#
# COMPACT_ATOMS: atom_id res chain seq x y z
N MET A 1 3.53 -34.30 29.58
CA MET A 1 4.30 -33.05 29.35
C MET A 1 4.08 -32.66 27.90
N THR A 2 3.14 -31.75 27.64
CA THR A 2 2.76 -31.30 26.29
C THR A 2 3.55 -30.03 25.96
N LEU A 3 4.47 -30.13 25.00
CA LEU A 3 5.24 -29.00 24.48
C LEU A 3 4.28 -28.07 23.73
N HIS A 4 4.13 -26.84 24.22
CA HIS A 4 3.43 -25.77 23.51
C HIS A 4 4.21 -25.45 22.23
N SER A 5 3.58 -25.66 21.07
CA SER A 5 4.05 -25.08 19.81
C SER A 5 4.09 -23.57 19.96
N PRO A 6 5.22 -22.89 19.68
CA PRO A 6 5.25 -21.45 19.67
C PRO A 6 4.29 -20.99 18.58
N THR A 7 3.34 -20.12 18.93
CA THR A 7 2.51 -19.35 18.00
C THR A 7 3.40 -18.83 16.89
N GLN A 8 3.32 -19.48 15.73
CA GLN A 8 3.94 -19.01 14.50
C GLN A 8 3.28 -17.67 14.18
N LEU A 9 4.02 -16.59 14.43
CA LEU A 9 3.68 -15.28 13.90
C LEU A 9 3.81 -15.38 12.38
N THR A 10 2.69 -15.63 11.70
CA THR A 10 2.58 -15.42 10.26
C THR A 10 2.76 -13.92 10.02
N ILE A 11 4.01 -13.52 9.80
CA ILE A 11 4.33 -12.18 9.33
C ILE A 11 4.01 -12.21 7.84
N ASP A 12 2.78 -11.85 7.50
CA ASP A 12 2.41 -11.60 6.11
C ASP A 12 3.20 -10.37 5.68
N PHE A 13 4.33 -10.60 4.99
CA PHE A 13 5.04 -9.54 4.28
C PHE A 13 4.23 -9.20 3.05
N THR A 14 3.07 -8.59 3.26
CA THR A 14 2.35 -7.88 2.23
C THR A 14 3.25 -6.67 1.89
N PRO A 15 3.91 -6.59 0.71
CA PRO A 15 4.61 -5.38 0.30
C PRO A 15 3.70 -4.18 0.55
N GLY A 16 4.24 -3.12 1.13
CA GLY A 16 3.45 -1.97 1.59
C GLY A 16 2.51 -1.53 0.49
N LEU A 17 1.29 -1.10 0.84
CA LEU A 17 0.35 -0.56 -0.14
C LEU A 17 1.01 0.51 -1.04
N THR A 18 1.99 1.24 -0.50
CA THR A 18 2.82 2.23 -1.17
C THR A 18 3.88 1.65 -2.12
N GLU A 19 4.33 0.41 -1.92
CA GLU A 19 5.20 -0.31 -2.87
C GLU A 19 4.38 -0.92 -4.02
N ARG A 20 3.11 -1.26 -3.78
CA ARG A 20 2.20 -1.83 -4.79
C ARG A 20 1.56 -0.77 -5.68
N HIS A 21 1.40 0.45 -5.16
CA HIS A 21 0.76 1.56 -5.88
C HIS A 21 1.61 2.83 -5.77
N ASP A 22 2.15 3.27 -6.91
CA ASP A 22 2.99 4.46 -7.02
C ASP A 22 2.23 5.76 -6.62
N SER A 23 0.91 5.77 -6.88
CA SER A 23 0.01 6.88 -6.53
C SER A 23 -1.30 6.40 -5.92
N LEU A 24 -1.94 7.28 -5.14
CA LEU A 24 -3.27 7.06 -4.57
C LEU A 24 -4.31 6.75 -5.67
N LEU A 25 -4.15 7.38 -6.83
CA LEU A 25 -5.03 7.14 -7.97
C LEU A 25 -4.90 5.71 -8.50
N GLU A 26 -3.69 5.15 -8.53
CA GLU A 26 -3.48 3.75 -8.91
C GLU A 26 -4.07 2.79 -7.88
N CYS A 27 -3.99 3.13 -6.59
CA CYS A 27 -4.64 2.37 -5.51
C CYS A 27 -6.17 2.35 -5.68
N ILE A 28 -6.79 3.51 -5.92
CA ILE A 28 -8.23 3.62 -6.16
C ILE A 28 -8.62 2.91 -7.46
N ARG A 29 -7.79 3.02 -8.51
CA ARG A 29 -8.00 2.35 -9.79
C ARG A 29 -8.03 0.84 -9.61
N GLN A 30 -7.00 0.26 -9.01
CA GLN A 30 -6.97 -1.19 -8.78
C GLN A 30 -8.08 -1.66 -7.86
N GLY A 31 -8.40 -0.88 -6.82
CA GLY A 31 -9.55 -1.12 -5.95
C GLY A 31 -10.85 -1.18 -6.76
N ALA A 32 -11.13 -0.16 -7.58
CA ALA A 32 -12.36 -0.06 -8.35
C ALA A 32 -12.52 -1.18 -9.39
N TYR A 33 -11.42 -1.63 -10.02
CA TYR A 33 -11.45 -2.73 -10.99
C TYR A 33 -11.47 -4.13 -10.35
N SER A 34 -10.92 -4.28 -9.15
CA SER A 34 -10.89 -5.56 -8.41
C SER A 34 -12.09 -5.72 -7.48
N HIS A 35 -12.89 -4.67 -7.29
CA HIS A 35 -14.05 -4.69 -6.42
C HIS A 35 -15.10 -5.67 -6.94
N ARG A 36 -15.85 -6.28 -6.01
CA ARG A 36 -16.91 -7.25 -6.33
C ARG A 36 -18.03 -6.64 -7.17
N ASN A 37 -18.29 -5.34 -6.98
CA ASN A 37 -19.31 -4.62 -7.72
C ASN A 37 -18.74 -4.09 -9.05
N PRO A 38 -19.51 -4.16 -10.15
CA PRO A 38 -19.05 -3.64 -11.43
C PRO A 38 -18.86 -2.12 -11.34
N LEU A 39 -17.92 -1.61 -12.14
CA LEU A 39 -17.58 -0.18 -12.18
C LEU A 39 -18.80 0.72 -12.42
N LYS A 40 -19.81 0.23 -13.14
CA LYS A 40 -21.08 0.94 -13.38
C LYS A 40 -21.88 1.16 -12.09
N THR A 41 -21.90 0.19 -11.18
CA THR A 41 -22.59 0.31 -9.89
C THR A 41 -21.86 1.31 -8.99
N ILE A 42 -20.54 1.18 -8.89
CA ILE A 42 -19.70 2.13 -8.12
C ILE A 42 -19.88 3.56 -8.65
N ALA A 43 -19.87 3.75 -9.98
CA ALA A 43 -20.11 5.05 -10.57
C ALA A 43 -21.51 5.60 -10.24
N ALA A 44 -22.54 4.76 -10.30
CA ALA A 44 -23.91 5.14 -9.95
C ALA A 44 -24.03 5.57 -8.48
N ASP A 45 -23.40 4.82 -7.57
CA ASP A 45 -23.36 5.15 -6.13
C ASP A 45 -22.58 6.44 -5.85
N MET A 46 -21.65 6.82 -6.73
CA MET A 46 -20.90 8.07 -6.67
C MET A 46 -21.61 9.25 -7.37
N ASP A 47 -22.85 9.08 -7.84
CA ASP A 47 -23.62 10.03 -8.65
C ASP A 47 -22.94 10.42 -9.98
N MET A 48 -22.25 9.48 -10.63
CA MET A 48 -21.58 9.72 -11.92
C MET A 48 -21.75 8.57 -12.91
N SER A 49 -21.44 8.83 -14.19
CA SER A 49 -21.48 7.77 -15.21
C SER A 49 -20.21 6.92 -15.15
N GLN A 50 -20.31 5.66 -15.60
CA GLN A 50 -19.15 4.77 -15.72
C GLN A 50 -18.04 5.39 -16.59
N SER A 51 -18.40 6.08 -17.68
CA SER A 51 -17.45 6.75 -18.56
C SER A 51 -16.74 7.91 -17.86
N GLU A 52 -17.45 8.67 -17.01
CA GLU A 52 -16.82 9.71 -16.19
C GLU A 52 -15.82 9.10 -15.20
N LEU A 53 -16.22 8.06 -14.48
CA LEU A 53 -15.35 7.39 -13.51
C LEU A 53 -14.10 6.80 -14.18
N SER A 54 -14.26 6.09 -15.31
CA SER A 54 -13.14 5.51 -16.05
C SER A 54 -12.18 6.57 -16.60
N ARG A 55 -12.67 7.74 -17.05
CA ARG A 55 -11.83 8.85 -17.51
C ARG A 55 -11.05 9.46 -16.35
N LYS A 56 -11.69 9.68 -15.20
CA LYS A 56 -11.05 10.15 -13.98
C LYS A 56 -9.95 9.19 -13.49
N LEU A 57 -10.20 7.87 -13.55
CA LEU A 57 -9.23 6.83 -13.17
C LEU A 57 -8.09 6.65 -14.18
N SER A 58 -8.29 7.04 -15.44
CA SER A 58 -7.26 6.95 -16.47
C SER A 58 -6.20 8.05 -16.35
N ASN A 59 -6.49 9.13 -15.60
CA ASN A 59 -5.59 10.27 -15.38
C ASN A 59 -4.95 10.78 -16.68
N ASN A 60 -5.78 10.98 -17.71
CA ASN A 60 -5.32 11.50 -18.99
C ASN A 60 -4.83 12.96 -18.82
N PRO A 61 -3.60 13.29 -19.24
CA PRO A 61 -3.05 14.63 -19.08
C PRO A 61 -3.82 15.71 -19.89
N ASP A 62 -4.47 15.31 -20.98
CA ASP A 62 -5.32 16.16 -21.83
C ASP A 62 -6.77 16.28 -21.32
N ASP A 63 -7.16 15.55 -20.29
CA ASP A 63 -8.52 15.62 -19.74
C ASP A 63 -8.55 16.54 -18.50
N PRO A 64 -9.33 17.63 -18.51
CA PRO A 64 -9.47 18.50 -17.34
C PRO A 64 -10.16 17.81 -16.15
N ARG A 65 -10.81 16.65 -16.37
CA ARG A 65 -11.58 15.93 -15.35
C ARG A 65 -10.67 15.04 -14.50
N LYS A 66 -10.06 15.66 -13.49
CA LYS A 66 -9.28 14.96 -12.47
C LYS A 66 -10.17 14.33 -11.40
N LEU A 67 -9.67 13.28 -10.76
CA LEU A 67 -10.25 12.75 -9.54
C LEU A 67 -10.02 13.76 -8.41
N SER A 68 -11.08 14.34 -7.88
CA SER A 68 -11.01 15.27 -6.75
C SER A 68 -10.99 14.53 -5.41
N VAL A 69 -10.58 15.21 -4.34
CA VAL A 69 -10.63 14.65 -2.97
C VAL A 69 -12.07 14.27 -2.59
N GLY A 70 -13.06 15.07 -3.00
CA GLY A 70 -14.47 14.74 -2.77
C GLY A 70 -14.94 13.49 -3.53
N ASP A 71 -14.39 13.23 -4.73
CA ASP A 71 -14.64 11.97 -5.44
C ASP A 71 -14.03 10.78 -4.68
N MET A 72 -12.87 10.95 -4.03
CA MET A 72 -12.27 9.92 -3.19
C MET A 72 -13.16 9.60 -1.98
N GLU A 73 -13.68 10.62 -1.28
CA GLU A 73 -14.58 10.40 -0.15
C GLU A 73 -15.86 9.66 -0.57
N ARG A 74 -16.45 10.06 -1.70
CA ARG A 74 -17.60 9.36 -2.29
C ARG A 74 -17.27 7.92 -2.69
N TYR A 75 -16.09 7.68 -3.25
CA TYR A 75 -15.63 6.34 -3.59
C TYR A 75 -15.54 5.44 -2.34
N ILE A 76 -14.95 5.95 -1.24
CA ILE A 76 -14.83 5.21 0.02
C ILE A 76 -16.23 4.93 0.60
N GLN A 77 -17.16 5.88 0.53
CA GLN A 77 -18.54 5.67 0.99
C GLN A 77 -19.29 4.65 0.12
N ALA A 78 -19.12 4.69 -1.20
CA ALA A 78 -19.79 3.81 -2.15
C ALA A 78 -19.26 2.37 -2.11
N THR A 79 -17.95 2.20 -1.98
CA THR A 79 -17.31 0.86 -1.99
C THR A 79 -17.12 0.29 -0.59
N GLY A 80 -17.07 1.13 0.45
CA GLY A 80 -16.61 0.75 1.78
C GLY A 80 -15.11 0.45 1.84
N ASP A 81 -14.38 0.68 0.74
CA ASP A 81 -12.97 0.33 0.62
C ASP A 81 -12.10 1.42 1.27
N THR A 82 -11.50 1.08 2.41
CA THR A 82 -10.61 1.97 3.18
C THR A 82 -9.14 1.87 2.75
N THR A 83 -8.81 1.05 1.74
CA THR A 83 -7.46 0.89 1.17
C THR A 83 -6.80 2.24 0.81
N PRO A 84 -7.51 3.23 0.20
CA PRO A 84 -6.93 4.54 -0.09
C PRO A 84 -6.48 5.31 1.17
N ILE A 85 -7.21 5.15 2.29
CA ILE A 85 -6.87 5.78 3.57
C ILE A 85 -5.63 5.09 4.16
N TYR A 86 -5.59 3.76 4.16
CA TYR A 86 -4.41 3.02 4.63
C TYR A 86 -3.17 3.35 3.79
N TRP A 87 -3.32 3.55 2.48
CA TRP A 87 -2.23 4.01 1.61
C TRP A 87 -1.74 5.40 2.00
N LEU A 88 -2.63 6.35 2.31
CA LEU A 88 -2.25 7.69 2.77
C LEU A 88 -1.54 7.66 4.13
N ILE A 89 -2.03 6.82 5.05
CA ILE A 89 -1.40 6.61 6.35
C ILE A 89 0.00 6.02 6.16
N GLU A 90 0.14 5.01 5.31
CA GLU A 90 1.45 4.39 5.07
C GLU A 90 2.42 5.35 4.36
N LYS A 91 1.94 6.17 3.42
CA LYS A 91 2.79 7.10 2.66
C LYS A 91 3.21 8.34 3.46
N TYR A 92 2.29 8.92 4.23
CA TYR A 92 2.47 10.23 4.87
C TYR A 92 2.48 10.19 6.40
N LEU A 93 1.87 9.18 7.03
CA LEU A 93 1.85 9.02 8.49
C LEU A 93 2.96 8.07 8.99
N GLN A 94 3.63 7.30 8.11
CA GLN A 94 4.93 6.71 8.45
C GLN A 94 5.98 7.80 8.54
N ASP A 95 5.99 8.45 9.70
CA ASP A 95 6.99 9.39 10.17
C ASP A 95 8.40 8.91 9.79
N ASP A 96 9.25 9.80 9.27
CA ASP A 96 10.66 9.52 8.97
C ASP A 96 11.37 8.86 10.18
N GLY A 97 10.93 9.15 11.41
CA GLY A 97 11.41 8.51 12.63
C GLY A 97 11.08 7.01 12.76
N ILE A 98 9.96 6.54 12.19
CA ILE A 98 9.59 5.11 12.17
C ILE A 98 10.37 4.38 11.07
N LYS A 99 10.53 4.97 9.89
CA LYS A 99 11.40 4.43 8.83
C LYS A 99 12.85 4.32 9.30
N GLN A 100 13.36 5.35 9.98
CA GLN A 100 14.70 5.32 10.57
C GLN A 100 14.82 4.25 11.65
N LYS A 101 13.81 4.09 12.53
CA LYS A 101 13.79 3.03 13.54
C LYS A 101 13.72 1.62 12.92
N HIS A 102 12.92 1.42 11.88
CA HIS A 102 12.85 0.14 11.17
C HIS A 102 14.17 -0.16 10.42
N ALA A 103 14.77 0.85 9.78
CA ALA A 103 16.07 0.71 9.14
C ALA A 103 17.18 0.41 10.16
N MET A 104 17.18 1.08 11.32
CA MET A 104 18.11 0.79 12.43
C MET A 104 17.86 -0.59 13.05
N ALA A 105 16.61 -1.03 13.18
CA ALA A 105 16.28 -2.37 13.66
C ALA A 105 16.73 -3.46 12.67
N ALA A 106 16.51 -3.24 11.37
CA ALA A 106 16.97 -4.13 10.30
C ALA A 106 18.51 -4.20 10.25
N LEU A 107 19.20 -3.05 10.35
CA LEU A 107 20.65 -2.98 10.42
C LEU A 107 21.19 -3.71 11.64
N THR A 108 20.58 -3.52 12.81
CA THR A 108 20.97 -4.21 14.05
C THR A 108 20.82 -5.72 13.92
N LYS A 109 19.75 -6.19 13.27
CA LYS A 109 19.51 -7.62 13.03
C LYS A 109 20.48 -8.22 12.02
N ALA A 110 20.88 -7.46 11.00
CA ALA A 110 21.85 -7.88 9.98
C ALA A 110 23.31 -7.73 10.44
N MET A 111 23.57 -6.93 11.48
CA MET A 111 24.91 -6.69 12.05
C MET A 111 25.72 -7.97 12.33
N PRO A 112 25.18 -9.01 13.00
CA PRO A 112 25.93 -10.24 13.25
C PRO A 112 26.30 -10.99 11.96
N ASP A 113 25.42 -11.00 10.97
CA ASP A 113 25.68 -11.62 9.66
C ASP A 113 26.76 -10.86 8.88
N ILE A 114 26.68 -9.52 8.87
CA ILE A 114 27.69 -8.67 8.24
C ILE A 114 29.06 -8.84 8.93
N LEU A 115 29.11 -8.94 10.25
CA LEU A 115 30.34 -9.20 11.01
C LEU A 115 30.91 -10.60 10.75
N ALA A 116 30.05 -11.60 10.58
CA ALA A 116 30.46 -12.97 10.24
C ALA A 116 31.07 -13.02 8.83
N LEU A 117 30.44 -12.37 7.85
CA LEU A 117 30.95 -12.25 6.49
C LEU A 117 32.26 -11.44 6.44
N PHE A 118 32.37 -10.36 7.22
CA PHE A 118 33.59 -9.58 7.32
C PHE A 118 34.75 -10.38 7.93
N LYS A 119 34.50 -11.17 8.97
CA LYS A 119 35.50 -12.10 9.52
C LYS A 119 35.90 -13.18 8.52
N ALA A 120 34.95 -13.73 7.76
CA ALA A 120 35.24 -14.71 6.72
C ALA A 120 36.09 -14.10 5.58
N ALA A 121 35.85 -12.84 5.23
CA ALA A 121 36.65 -12.11 4.24
C ALA A 121 38.05 -11.74 4.75
N GLN A 122 38.20 -11.43 6.05
CA GLN A 122 39.52 -11.16 6.66
C GLN A 122 40.35 -12.42 6.92
N GLY A 123 39.72 -13.58 7.11
CA GLY A 123 40.41 -14.87 7.30
C GLY A 123 40.86 -15.55 5.99
N ALA A 124 40.61 -14.92 4.84
CA ALA A 124 41.01 -15.40 3.52
C ALA A 124 42.27 -14.70 2.96
N ALA A 125 43.06 -14.04 3.83
CA ALA A 125 44.36 -13.43 3.51
C ALA A 125 45.49 -14.08 4.32
#